data_AF-A0A6N2L0K4-F1
#
_entry.id   AF-A0A6N2L0K4-F1
#
_cell.length_a   1.000
_cell.length_b   1.000
_cell.length_c   1.000
_cell.angle_alpha   90.00
_cell.angle_beta   90.00
_cell.angle_gamma   90.00
#
_symmetry.space_group_name_H-M   'P 1'
#
loop_
_entity.id
_entity.type
_entity.pdbx_description
1 polymer ?
#
loop_
_entity_poly.entity_id
_entity_poly.type
_entity_poly.pdbx_seq_one_letter_code
_entity_poly.pdbx_strand_id
1 'polypeptide(L)'
;MVNSLLFFVSPNPRLCLGRTSKYSLDRVDFSAGISKQQRVALRPRATPNFTLSSSLQTETNLQNAASQAPNNKNNSPILLDVTGMMCGACVSRVKSVLSADERVESAVVNMLTETAAVKLKPEALLEGEMSGSIAESLAKRLSECGFEAKERVSGSGVAENVKKWKDMAKKKEALIVKSRNRVLFAWTLVALCCGSHASHILHSLGIHVGHGSFLEVLHSSYVKGGLALAALLGPGRDLLVDGLMAFKKGSPNMNSLVGFGSVAAFIISAISLLNPELEWDASFFEEPVMLLGFVLLGRSLEEKARIRASSDMNELLEKK
;
A
#
# COMPACT_ATOMS: atom_id res chain seq x y z
N MET A 1 16.21 14.43 -65.07
CA MET A 1 16.56 13.09 -65.57
C MET A 1 18.07 12.95 -65.54
N VAL A 2 18.59 11.98 -64.74
CA VAL A 2 19.79 11.14 -64.99
C VAL A 2 21.17 11.88 -64.96
N ASN A 3 22.25 11.49 -64.28
CA ASN A 3 22.64 10.37 -63.40
C ASN A 3 23.97 10.69 -62.70
N SER A 4 24.23 9.99 -61.58
CA SER A 4 25.48 9.35 -61.14
C SER A 4 26.85 10.07 -61.18
N LEU A 5 27.53 10.11 -60.02
CA LEU A 5 28.66 9.20 -59.73
C LEU A 5 29.13 9.27 -58.27
N LEU A 6 29.35 8.07 -57.74
CA LEU A 6 29.75 7.66 -56.39
C LEU A 6 31.27 7.77 -56.13
N PHE A 7 31.65 7.46 -54.88
CA PHE A 7 32.95 6.97 -54.35
C PHE A 7 33.92 8.05 -53.81
N PHE A 8 34.57 7.95 -52.64
CA PHE A 8 34.59 7.00 -51.50
C PHE A 8 35.58 7.56 -50.42
N VAL A 9 35.62 6.93 -49.23
CA VAL A 9 36.69 6.93 -48.20
C VAL A 9 36.61 7.93 -47.02
N SER A 10 36.09 7.43 -45.86
CA SER A 10 36.67 7.28 -44.48
C SER A 10 37.70 8.29 -43.92
N PRO A 11 38.01 8.35 -42.59
CA PRO A 11 37.49 7.62 -41.41
C PRO A 11 37.15 8.50 -40.18
N ASN A 12 36.59 7.90 -39.11
CA ASN A 12 36.60 8.46 -37.74
C ASN A 12 38.02 8.90 -37.32
N PRO A 13 38.17 9.98 -36.53
CA PRO A 13 38.57 9.73 -35.14
C PRO A 13 38.05 10.72 -34.08
N ARG A 14 38.13 10.25 -32.83
CA ARG A 14 37.99 10.94 -31.53
C ARG A 14 38.63 12.33 -31.50
N LEU A 15 38.03 13.27 -30.76
CA LEU A 15 38.77 14.34 -30.07
C LEU A 15 38.07 14.79 -28.78
N CYS A 16 38.77 14.56 -27.67
CA CYS A 16 38.65 15.25 -26.39
C CYS A 16 39.33 16.63 -26.45
N LEU A 17 39.16 17.39 -25.36
CA LEU A 17 39.64 18.75 -25.02
C LEU A 17 38.62 19.84 -25.39
N GLY A 18 38.30 20.80 -24.53
CA GLY A 18 38.90 21.19 -23.27
C GLY A 18 38.73 22.70 -23.10
N ARG A 19 37.98 23.10 -22.06
CA ARG A 19 38.16 24.29 -21.23
C ARG A 19 38.19 25.69 -21.90
N THR A 20 37.23 26.54 -21.53
CA THR A 20 37.55 27.89 -21.02
C THR A 20 36.70 28.19 -19.78
N SER A 21 37.33 28.91 -18.85
CA SER A 21 36.90 29.21 -17.48
C SER A 21 36.42 30.65 -17.38
N LYS A 22 35.40 30.94 -16.55
CA LYS A 22 35.29 32.20 -15.80
C LYS A 22 34.69 31.98 -14.41
N TYR A 23 35.60 31.98 -13.43
CA TYR A 23 35.58 32.53 -12.06
C TYR A 23 34.24 32.76 -11.33
N SER A 24 34.08 32.14 -10.16
CA SER A 24 34.17 32.83 -8.84
C SER A 24 33.64 31.91 -7.73
N LEU A 25 34.49 31.52 -6.77
CA LEU A 25 34.25 31.63 -5.32
C LEU A 25 35.38 30.94 -4.53
N ASP A 26 35.96 31.74 -3.63
CA ASP A 26 37.02 31.46 -2.65
C ASP A 26 36.74 30.20 -1.80
N ARG A 27 37.64 29.21 -1.77
CA ARG A 27 38.90 29.08 -0.99
C ARG A 27 38.67 28.83 0.51
N VAL A 28 38.86 27.58 0.96
CA VAL A 28 39.69 27.26 2.14
C VAL A 28 40.32 25.87 1.96
N ASP A 29 41.63 25.82 2.18
CA ASP A 29 42.58 24.75 1.90
C ASP A 29 42.49 23.52 2.83
N PHE A 30 42.79 22.32 2.30
CA PHE A 30 43.25 21.19 3.12
C PHE A 30 44.52 20.59 2.50
N SER A 31 45.65 20.97 3.10
CA SER A 31 47.01 20.56 2.70
C SER A 31 47.24 19.08 3.02
N ALA A 32 47.63 18.30 2.02
CA ALA A 32 48.17 16.96 2.18
C ALA A 32 49.66 17.06 2.58
N GLY A 33 49.97 16.75 3.84
CA GLY A 33 51.32 16.54 4.33
C GLY A 33 51.55 15.06 4.63
N ILE A 34 52.26 14.38 3.74
CA ILE A 34 52.70 12.99 3.92
C ILE A 34 53.85 12.96 4.93
N SER A 35 53.69 12.26 6.05
CA SER A 35 54.81 11.87 6.93
C SER A 35 54.55 10.53 7.63
N LYS A 36 55.46 9.59 7.34
CA LYS A 36 55.80 8.31 7.98
C LYS A 36 54.88 7.79 9.10
N GLN A 37 54.13 6.72 8.78
CA GLN A 37 53.50 5.82 9.76
C GLN A 37 54.55 5.18 10.68
N GLN A 38 54.47 5.52 11.97
CA GLN A 38 55.17 4.84 13.04
C GLN A 38 54.29 3.71 13.56
N ARG A 39 54.78 2.46 13.51
CA ARG A 39 54.10 1.27 14.05
C ARG A 39 53.91 1.45 15.55
N VAL A 40 52.66 1.55 15.99
CA VAL A 40 52.27 1.37 17.39
C VAL A 40 51.56 0.03 17.50
N ALA A 41 52.13 -0.87 18.30
CA ALA A 41 51.62 -2.19 18.58
C ALA A 41 50.27 -2.09 19.34
N LEU A 42 49.20 -2.60 18.75
CA LEU A 42 47.93 -2.80 19.43
C LEU A 42 48.05 -4.04 20.33
N ARG A 43 47.98 -3.83 21.65
CA ARG A 43 47.73 -4.90 22.63
C ARG A 43 46.28 -5.40 22.49
N PRO A 44 46.01 -6.71 22.53
CA PRO A 44 44.65 -7.22 22.63
C PRO A 44 44.17 -7.03 24.08
N ARG A 45 43.03 -6.35 24.28
CA ARG A 45 42.40 -6.22 25.60
C ARG A 45 41.01 -6.83 25.60
N ALA A 46 40.97 -7.99 26.27
CA ALA A 46 39.90 -8.57 27.10
C ALA A 46 38.45 -8.43 26.63
N THR A 47 37.89 -9.56 26.21
CA THR A 47 36.45 -9.85 26.21
C THR A 47 35.85 -9.64 27.60
N PRO A 48 34.75 -8.89 27.77
CA PRO A 48 33.99 -8.94 29.00
C PRO A 48 33.15 -10.22 29.06
N ASN A 49 33.18 -10.86 30.23
CA ASN A 49 32.50 -12.10 30.57
C ASN A 49 30.99 -12.00 30.37
N PHE A 50 30.43 -12.99 29.69
CA PHE A 50 28.98 -13.21 29.59
C PHE A 50 28.48 -13.76 30.94
N THR A 51 27.94 -12.90 31.80
CA THR A 51 27.22 -13.31 33.01
C THR A 51 25.73 -13.40 32.71
N LEU A 52 25.22 -14.64 32.72
CA LEU A 52 23.83 -14.98 32.51
C LEU A 52 23.06 -14.68 33.82
N SER A 53 22.46 -13.49 33.91
CA SER A 53 21.63 -13.11 35.05
C SER A 53 20.21 -13.64 34.86
N SER A 54 19.89 -14.69 35.62
CA SER A 54 18.54 -15.22 35.79
C SER A 54 17.62 -14.14 36.36
N SER A 55 16.73 -13.60 35.54
CA SER A 55 15.65 -12.71 35.97
C SER A 55 14.48 -13.53 36.51
N LEU A 56 14.57 -13.89 37.79
CA LEU A 56 13.45 -14.29 38.63
C LEU A 56 13.22 -13.15 39.64
N GLN A 57 11.94 -12.85 39.89
CA GLN A 57 11.40 -11.88 40.86
C GLN A 57 11.25 -10.43 40.37
N THR A 58 10.25 -10.21 39.51
CA THR A 58 9.39 -9.04 39.70
C THR A 58 8.21 -9.51 40.54
N GLU A 59 8.32 -9.36 41.87
CA GLU A 59 7.13 -9.31 42.71
C GLU A 59 6.34 -8.07 42.29
N THR A 60 5.33 -8.30 41.46
CA THR A 60 4.29 -7.32 41.24
C THR A 60 3.49 -7.25 42.53
N ASN A 61 3.62 -6.14 43.24
CA ASN A 61 2.68 -5.74 44.28
C ASN A 61 1.32 -5.51 43.58
N LEU A 62 0.57 -6.60 43.44
CA LEU A 62 -0.68 -6.70 42.69
C LEU A 62 -1.88 -6.67 43.64
N GLN A 63 -1.79 -5.91 44.74
CA GLN A 63 -2.86 -5.84 45.74
C GLN A 63 -3.53 -4.47 45.91
N ASN A 64 -3.11 -3.39 45.22
CA ASN A 64 -3.74 -2.06 45.41
C ASN A 64 -4.32 -1.40 44.15
N ALA A 65 -4.43 -2.10 43.01
CA ALA A 65 -5.02 -1.54 41.78
C ALA A 65 -6.44 -2.07 41.45
N ALA A 66 -7.06 -2.81 42.37
CA ALA A 66 -8.38 -3.40 42.20
C ALA A 66 -9.34 -2.90 43.29
N SER A 67 -9.59 -1.60 43.35
CA SER A 67 -10.79 -1.00 43.96
C SER A 67 -10.75 0.52 43.78
N GLN A 68 -11.39 1.00 42.70
CA GLN A 68 -12.09 2.29 42.53
C GLN A 68 -12.04 2.68 41.05
N ALA A 69 -12.88 2.05 40.24
CA ALA A 69 -13.36 2.68 39.00
C ALA A 69 -14.49 3.63 39.42
N PRO A 70 -14.34 4.97 39.33
CA PRO A 70 -15.47 5.86 39.48
C PRO A 70 -16.42 5.60 38.31
N ASN A 71 -17.63 5.14 38.61
CA ASN A 71 -18.72 4.94 37.67
C ASN A 71 -19.23 6.31 37.20
N ASN A 72 -18.45 6.99 36.36
CA ASN A 72 -18.84 8.25 35.74
C ASN A 72 -19.40 7.95 34.35
N LYS A 73 -20.74 7.84 34.26
CA LYS A 73 -21.49 7.63 33.01
C LYS A 73 -21.21 8.69 31.93
N ASN A 74 -20.54 9.79 32.28
CA ASN A 74 -20.24 10.89 31.37
C ASN A 74 -18.88 10.74 30.66
N ASN A 75 -18.16 9.63 30.84
CA ASN A 75 -16.82 9.44 30.23
C ASN A 75 -16.71 8.15 29.40
N SER A 76 -17.83 7.62 28.90
CA SER A 76 -17.82 6.46 28.01
C SER A 76 -17.21 6.85 26.66
N PRO A 77 -16.17 6.13 26.18
CA PRO A 77 -15.59 6.40 24.87
C PRO A 77 -16.62 6.15 23.77
N ILE A 78 -16.67 7.05 22.78
CA ILE A 78 -17.43 6.83 21.55
C ILE A 78 -16.70 5.78 20.73
N LEU A 79 -17.44 4.78 20.26
CA LEU A 79 -16.92 3.75 19.36
C LEU A 79 -17.39 4.03 17.94
N LEU A 80 -16.46 4.07 17.00
CA LEU A 80 -16.69 4.23 15.57
C LEU A 80 -16.21 2.96 14.85
N ASP A 81 -17.03 2.44 13.94
CA ASP A 81 -16.60 1.45 12.95
C ASP A 81 -16.00 2.19 11.76
N VAL A 82 -14.75 1.88 11.42
CA VAL A 82 -13.98 2.56 10.36
C VAL A 82 -13.42 1.51 9.40
N THR A 83 -13.94 1.47 8.19
CA THR A 83 -13.48 0.56 7.13
C THR A 83 -12.46 1.24 6.22
N GLY A 84 -11.72 0.45 5.43
CA GLY A 84 -10.72 0.96 4.48
C GLY A 84 -9.31 1.18 5.05
N MET A 85 -9.07 0.84 6.31
CA MET A 85 -7.71 0.82 6.87
C MET A 85 -6.95 -0.44 6.41
N MET A 86 -5.85 -0.24 5.69
CA MET A 86 -5.02 -1.33 5.13
C MET A 86 -3.62 -1.43 5.76
N CYS A 87 -3.14 -0.41 6.44
CA CYS A 87 -1.80 -0.46 7.02
C CYS A 87 -1.66 0.46 8.22
N GLY A 88 -0.50 0.38 8.88
CA GLY A 88 -0.16 1.27 9.99
C GLY A 88 -0.24 2.76 9.61
N ALA A 89 0.07 3.12 8.36
CA ALA A 89 -0.07 4.50 7.89
C ALA A 89 -1.55 4.94 7.82
N CYS A 90 -2.47 4.05 7.43
CA CYS A 90 -3.91 4.32 7.50
C CYS A 90 -4.36 4.56 8.95
N VAL A 91 -3.88 3.75 9.89
CA VAL A 91 -4.19 3.89 11.33
C VAL A 91 -3.69 5.24 11.85
N SER A 92 -2.44 5.61 11.54
CA SER A 92 -1.87 6.91 11.93
C SER A 92 -2.63 8.08 11.31
N ARG A 93 -3.08 7.95 10.06
CA ARG A 93 -3.91 8.95 9.37
C ARG A 93 -5.24 9.14 10.07
N VAL A 94 -5.99 8.06 10.31
CA VAL A 94 -7.29 8.10 11.01
C VAL A 94 -7.12 8.70 12.41
N LYS A 95 -6.10 8.27 13.17
CA LYS A 95 -5.77 8.84 14.48
C LYS A 95 -5.50 10.34 14.40
N SER A 96 -4.68 10.78 13.43
CA SER A 96 -4.37 12.19 13.25
C SER A 96 -5.59 13.03 12.87
N VAL A 97 -6.50 12.50 12.03
CA VAL A 97 -7.75 13.20 11.66
C VAL A 97 -8.67 13.34 12.87
N LEU A 98 -8.81 12.30 13.68
CA LEU A 98 -9.62 12.33 14.90
C LEU A 98 -9.02 13.26 15.96
N SER A 99 -7.71 13.18 16.19
CA SER A 99 -7.02 14.05 17.16
C SER A 99 -6.90 15.51 16.74
N ALA A 100 -7.17 15.84 15.48
CA ALA A 100 -7.22 17.22 14.99
C ALA A 100 -8.56 17.91 15.26
N ASP A 101 -9.55 17.21 15.82
CA ASP A 101 -10.80 17.81 16.29
C ASP A 101 -10.63 18.31 17.72
N GLU A 102 -11.00 19.57 17.98
CA GLU A 102 -10.80 20.21 19.29
C GLU A 102 -11.58 19.53 20.42
N ARG A 103 -12.67 18.84 20.08
CA ARG A 103 -13.54 18.11 21.00
C ARG A 103 -12.94 16.78 21.47
N VAL A 104 -11.91 16.29 20.78
CA VAL A 104 -11.29 14.98 21.07
C VAL A 104 -10.14 15.14 22.07
N GLU A 105 -10.19 14.39 23.17
CA GLU A 105 -9.11 14.29 24.14
C GLU A 105 -8.06 13.26 23.69
N SER A 106 -8.52 12.07 23.30
CA SER A 106 -7.64 11.00 22.80
C SER A 106 -8.38 10.04 21.88
N ALA A 107 -7.65 9.47 20.93
CA ALA A 107 -8.19 8.47 20.00
C ALA A 107 -7.27 7.24 19.95
N VAL A 108 -7.87 6.06 20.06
CA VAL A 108 -7.22 4.75 19.89
C VAL A 108 -7.87 4.07 18.71
N VAL A 109 -7.06 3.66 17.74
CA VAL A 109 -7.55 3.09 16.48
C VAL A 109 -6.96 1.70 16.34
N ASN A 110 -7.82 0.72 16.04
CA ASN A 110 -7.43 -0.64 15.78
C ASN A 110 -7.85 -1.05 14.36
N MET A 111 -6.85 -1.36 13.53
CA MET A 111 -7.09 -1.86 12.19
C MET A 111 -7.72 -3.25 12.19
N LEU A 112 -7.33 -4.14 13.11
CA LEU A 112 -7.80 -5.53 13.10
C LEU A 112 -9.31 -5.60 13.29
N THR A 113 -9.83 -4.85 14.25
CA THR A 113 -11.27 -4.81 14.59
C THR A 113 -12.06 -3.76 13.81
N GLU A 114 -11.42 -2.99 12.91
CA GLU A 114 -12.05 -1.86 12.20
C GLU A 114 -12.70 -0.85 13.14
N THR A 115 -12.09 -0.61 14.31
CA THR A 115 -12.70 0.20 15.37
C THR A 115 -11.81 1.37 15.74
N ALA A 116 -12.41 2.54 15.92
CA ALA A 116 -11.78 3.69 16.57
C ALA A 116 -12.55 4.04 17.85
N ALA A 117 -11.85 4.03 18.98
CA ALA A 117 -12.36 4.48 20.27
C ALA A 117 -11.90 5.92 20.52
N VAL A 118 -12.85 6.82 20.71
CA VAL A 118 -12.62 8.26 20.87
C VAL A 118 -13.08 8.68 22.25
N LYS A 119 -12.17 9.29 23.03
CA LYS A 119 -12.51 9.98 24.28
C LYS A 119 -12.70 11.46 23.97
N LEU A 120 -13.85 11.98 24.35
CA LEU A 120 -14.18 13.40 24.23
C LEU A 120 -13.72 14.17 25.46
N LYS A 121 -13.40 15.45 25.27
CA LYS A 121 -13.15 16.35 26.39
C LYS A 121 -14.46 16.59 27.18
N PRO A 122 -14.39 16.75 28.52
CA PRO A 122 -15.57 17.03 29.34
C PRO A 122 -16.34 18.28 28.91
N GLU A 123 -15.62 19.29 28.40
CA GLU A 123 -16.16 20.57 27.92
C GLU A 123 -17.12 20.39 26.73
N ALA A 124 -16.79 19.49 25.81
CA ALA A 124 -17.60 19.21 24.61
C ALA A 124 -18.93 18.48 24.94
N LEU A 125 -19.03 17.83 26.11
CA LEU A 125 -20.26 17.18 26.57
C LEU A 125 -21.21 18.15 27.29
N LEU A 126 -20.70 19.31 27.74
CA LEU A 126 -21.47 20.31 28.47
C LEU A 126 -22.20 21.30 27.55
N GLU A 127 -21.77 21.42 26.29
CA GLU A 127 -22.39 22.29 25.27
C GLU A 127 -23.75 21.77 24.74
N GLY A 128 -24.30 20.71 25.33
CA GLY A 128 -25.61 20.17 24.97
C GLY A 128 -25.63 19.36 23.67
N GLU A 129 -24.49 19.17 23.01
CA GLU A 129 -24.37 18.25 21.88
C GLU A 129 -24.49 16.80 22.38
N MET A 130 -25.51 16.10 21.89
CA MET A 130 -25.70 14.69 22.18
C MET A 130 -24.53 13.89 21.58
N SER A 131 -23.94 12.99 22.38
CA SER A 131 -22.78 12.15 22.01
C SER A 131 -22.88 11.53 20.59
N GLY A 132 -24.09 11.12 20.18
CA GLY A 132 -24.34 10.58 18.83
C GLY A 132 -24.18 11.60 17.68
N SER A 133 -24.52 12.88 17.91
CA SER A 133 -24.31 13.93 16.89
C SER A 133 -22.82 14.21 16.67
N ILE A 134 -22.03 14.19 17.75
CA ILE A 134 -20.57 14.32 17.68
C ILE A 134 -19.97 13.10 16.95
N ALA A 135 -20.44 11.89 17.28
CA ALA A 135 -20.01 10.67 16.62
C ALA A 135 -20.28 10.69 15.10
N GLU A 136 -21.46 11.16 14.68
CA GLU A 136 -21.83 11.29 13.27
C GLU A 136 -20.99 12.36 12.55
N SER A 137 -20.70 13.49 13.21
CA SER A 137 -19.79 14.53 12.71
C SER A 137 -18.38 13.97 12.47
N LEU A 138 -17.82 13.24 13.44
CA LEU A 138 -16.51 12.60 13.33
C LEU A 138 -16.49 11.53 12.22
N ALA A 139 -17.56 10.72 12.12
CA ALA A 139 -17.70 9.70 11.09
C ALA A 139 -17.77 10.30 9.68
N LYS A 140 -18.49 11.43 9.52
CA LYS A 140 -18.55 12.17 8.26
C LYS A 140 -17.18 12.72 7.87
N ARG A 141 -16.43 13.31 8.82
CA ARG A 141 -15.08 13.81 8.58
C ARG A 141 -14.11 12.72 8.13
N LEU A 142 -14.21 11.53 8.72
CA LEU A 142 -13.45 10.36 8.28
C LEU A 142 -13.83 9.91 6.86
N SER A 143 -15.14 9.91 6.56
CA SER A 143 -15.67 9.54 5.23
C SER A 143 -15.22 10.51 4.14
N GLU A 144 -15.16 11.81 4.43
CA GLU A 144 -14.60 12.83 3.54
C GLU A 144 -13.10 12.57 3.25
N CYS A 145 -12.36 12.13 4.27
CA CYS A 145 -10.97 11.70 4.17
C CYS A 145 -10.76 10.34 3.49
N GLY A 146 -11.84 9.67 3.06
CA GLY A 146 -11.78 8.40 2.33
C GLY A 146 -11.84 7.14 3.20
N PHE A 147 -12.20 7.26 4.47
CA PHE A 147 -12.45 6.12 5.37
C PHE A 147 -13.93 6.05 5.67
N GLU A 148 -14.65 5.05 5.14
CA GLU A 148 -16.08 4.89 5.43
C GLU A 148 -16.23 4.58 6.93
N ALA A 149 -16.87 5.51 7.66
CA ALA A 149 -17.00 5.43 9.11
C ALA A 149 -18.45 5.56 9.55
N LYS A 150 -18.84 4.82 10.60
CA LYS A 150 -20.20 4.82 11.18
C LYS A 150 -20.12 4.72 12.70
N GLU A 151 -21.05 5.35 13.41
CA GLU A 151 -21.14 5.21 14.87
C GLU A 151 -21.53 3.78 15.25
N ARG A 152 -20.79 3.20 16.21
CA ARG A 152 -21.08 1.89 16.74
C ARG A 152 -22.05 2.00 17.92
N VAL A 153 -23.34 1.83 17.61
CA VAL A 153 -24.40 1.81 18.62
C VAL A 153 -24.23 0.60 19.54
N SER A 154 -23.76 0.84 20.77
CA SER A 154 -23.62 -0.18 21.80
C SER A 154 -24.91 -0.27 22.60
N GLY A 155 -25.78 -1.23 22.29
CA GLY A 155 -27.05 -1.38 23.03
C GLY A 155 -28.17 -2.22 22.40
N SER A 156 -27.86 -3.10 21.45
CA SER A 156 -28.85 -4.05 20.92
C SER A 156 -28.85 -5.30 21.82
N GLY A 157 -30.02 -5.84 22.21
CA GLY A 157 -30.11 -6.95 23.18
C GLY A 157 -29.39 -8.22 22.72
N VAL A 158 -29.12 -9.17 23.63
CA VAL A 158 -28.42 -10.45 23.33
C VAL A 158 -29.04 -11.18 22.11
N ALA A 159 -30.38 -11.17 21.99
CA ALA A 159 -31.08 -11.76 20.85
C ALA A 159 -30.88 -10.99 19.53
N GLU A 160 -30.76 -9.66 19.59
CA GLU A 160 -30.52 -8.81 18.42
C GLU A 160 -29.06 -8.90 17.98
N ASN A 161 -28.11 -9.02 18.92
CA ASN A 161 -26.70 -9.27 18.63
C ASN A 161 -26.47 -10.62 17.95
N VAL A 162 -27.15 -11.69 18.39
CA VAL A 162 -27.06 -13.03 17.76
C VAL A 162 -27.64 -13.01 16.34
N LYS A 163 -28.78 -12.34 16.13
CA LYS A 163 -29.38 -12.18 14.79
C LYS A 163 -28.47 -11.37 13.87
N LYS A 164 -27.92 -10.26 14.36
CA LYS A 164 -26.97 -9.39 13.64
C LYS A 164 -25.66 -10.13 13.34
N TRP A 165 -25.17 -11.01 14.21
CA TRP A 165 -24.00 -11.86 13.97
C TRP A 165 -24.27 -12.89 12.88
N LYS A 166 -25.45 -13.53 12.88
CA LYS A 166 -25.87 -14.49 11.85
C LYS A 166 -26.07 -13.82 10.49
N ASP A 167 -26.61 -12.61 10.48
CA ASP A 167 -26.77 -11.80 9.27
C ASP A 167 -25.40 -11.28 8.76
N MET A 168 -24.49 -10.89 9.66
CA MET A 168 -23.10 -10.54 9.34
C MET A 168 -22.32 -11.75 8.80
N ALA A 169 -22.54 -12.95 9.32
CA ALA A 169 -21.92 -14.18 8.83
C ALA A 169 -22.37 -14.52 7.40
N LYS A 170 -23.68 -14.46 7.12
CA LYS A 170 -24.22 -14.64 5.76
C LYS A 170 -23.73 -13.56 4.79
N LYS A 171 -23.65 -12.30 5.25
CA LYS A 171 -23.14 -11.18 4.44
C LYS A 171 -21.63 -11.32 4.18
N LYS A 172 -20.87 -11.84 5.15
CA LYS A 172 -19.45 -12.22 4.98
C LYS A 172 -19.28 -13.27 3.88
N GLU A 173 -20.09 -14.32 3.86
CA GLU A 173 -20.01 -15.35 2.81
C GLU A 173 -20.28 -14.80 1.41
N ALA A 174 -21.30 -13.93 1.26
CA ALA A 174 -21.57 -13.27 0.00
C ALA A 174 -20.43 -12.33 -0.46
N LEU A 175 -19.82 -11.61 0.49
CA LEU A 175 -18.66 -10.76 0.22
C LEU A 175 -17.41 -11.57 -0.14
N ILE A 176 -17.21 -12.73 0.48
CA ILE A 176 -16.11 -13.66 0.17
C ILE A 176 -16.29 -14.28 -1.22
N VAL A 177 -17.51 -14.60 -1.64
CA VAL A 177 -17.77 -15.09 -3.01
C VAL A 177 -17.52 -13.98 -4.03
N LYS A 178 -17.91 -12.74 -3.72
CA LYS A 178 -17.64 -11.58 -4.59
C LYS A 178 -16.15 -11.22 -4.64
N SER A 179 -15.41 -11.38 -3.54
CA SER A 179 -13.96 -11.18 -3.50
C SER A 179 -13.22 -12.30 -4.23
N ARG A 180 -13.72 -13.54 -4.18
CA ARG A 180 -13.15 -14.69 -4.91
C ARG A 180 -13.05 -14.45 -6.40
N ASN A 181 -14.04 -13.81 -7.02
CA ASN A 181 -13.94 -13.46 -8.45
C ASN A 181 -12.79 -12.48 -8.70
N ARG A 182 -12.57 -11.47 -7.84
CA ARG A 182 -11.42 -10.55 -7.99
C ARG A 182 -10.08 -11.28 -7.86
N VAL A 183 -9.98 -12.24 -6.96
CA VAL A 183 -8.78 -13.08 -6.79
C VAL A 183 -8.56 -13.96 -8.02
N LEU A 184 -9.61 -14.60 -8.53
CA LEU A 184 -9.53 -15.41 -9.75
C LEU A 184 -9.09 -14.55 -10.94
N PHE A 185 -9.66 -13.37 -11.12
CA PHE A 185 -9.24 -12.44 -12.17
C PHE A 185 -7.79 -12.00 -12.02
N ALA A 186 -7.36 -11.61 -10.81
CA ALA A 186 -5.96 -11.27 -10.56
C ALA A 186 -5.02 -12.43 -10.88
N TRP A 187 -5.40 -13.65 -10.48
CA TRP A 187 -4.62 -14.85 -10.76
C TRP A 187 -4.57 -15.18 -12.25
N THR A 188 -5.67 -14.99 -13.00
CA THR A 188 -5.68 -15.13 -14.46
C THR A 188 -4.78 -14.12 -15.15
N LEU A 189 -4.76 -12.85 -14.70
CA LEU A 189 -3.90 -11.81 -15.27
C LEU A 189 -2.41 -12.11 -15.01
N VAL A 190 -2.07 -12.52 -13.78
CA VAL A 190 -0.71 -12.91 -13.42
C VAL A 190 -0.26 -14.15 -14.21
N ALA A 191 -1.10 -15.19 -14.28
CA ALA A 191 -0.78 -16.40 -15.03
C ALA A 191 -0.58 -16.12 -16.53
N LEU A 192 -1.41 -15.23 -17.11
CA LEU A 192 -1.32 -14.86 -18.51
C LEU A 192 -0.02 -14.10 -18.84
N CYS A 193 0.35 -13.11 -18.02
CA CYS A 193 1.62 -12.38 -18.17
C CYS A 193 2.86 -13.24 -17.83
N CYS A 194 2.79 -14.10 -16.81
CA CYS A 194 3.89 -15.03 -16.55
C CYS A 194 4.06 -16.01 -17.73
N GLY A 195 2.97 -16.39 -18.40
CA GLY A 195 3.00 -17.22 -19.60
C GLY A 195 3.70 -16.54 -20.79
N SER A 196 3.42 -15.26 -21.06
CA SER A 196 4.09 -14.51 -22.15
C SER A 196 5.60 -14.41 -21.92
N HIS A 197 6.03 -14.03 -20.71
CA HIS A 197 7.46 -13.95 -20.37
C HIS A 197 8.14 -15.31 -20.37
N ALA A 198 7.49 -16.34 -19.81
CA ALA A 198 8.03 -17.70 -19.79
C ALA A 198 8.21 -18.26 -21.21
N SER A 199 7.28 -17.97 -22.13
CA SER A 199 7.38 -18.37 -23.53
C SER A 199 8.60 -17.74 -24.23
N HIS A 200 8.83 -16.44 -24.02
CA HIS A 200 10.02 -15.76 -24.57
C HIS A 200 11.33 -16.30 -23.98
N ILE A 201 11.34 -16.59 -22.68
CA ILE A 201 12.50 -17.19 -22.01
C ILE A 201 12.76 -18.60 -22.53
N LEU A 202 11.73 -19.47 -22.62
CA LEU A 202 11.87 -20.82 -23.15
C LEU A 202 12.39 -20.84 -24.60
N HIS A 203 11.91 -19.89 -25.41
CA HIS A 203 12.39 -19.69 -26.77
C HIS A 203 13.88 -19.32 -26.80
N SER A 204 14.33 -18.43 -25.91
CA SER A 204 15.75 -18.11 -25.75
C SER A 204 16.60 -19.29 -25.25
N LEU A 205 15.99 -20.28 -24.58
CA LEU A 205 16.64 -21.51 -24.12
C LEU A 205 16.60 -22.65 -25.17
N GLY A 206 16.13 -22.36 -26.39
CA GLY A 206 16.10 -23.32 -27.50
C GLY A 206 14.98 -24.35 -27.44
N ILE A 207 14.11 -24.29 -26.42
CA ILE A 207 12.94 -25.17 -26.32
C ILE A 207 11.80 -24.53 -27.09
N HIS A 208 11.66 -24.91 -28.36
CA HIS A 208 10.50 -24.56 -29.18
C HIS A 208 9.29 -25.43 -28.77
N VAL A 209 8.82 -25.27 -27.52
CA VAL A 209 7.52 -25.82 -27.13
C VAL A 209 6.49 -25.17 -28.04
N GLY A 210 5.69 -26.00 -28.72
CA GLY A 210 4.80 -25.62 -29.81
C GLY A 210 4.12 -24.28 -29.55
N HIS A 211 4.37 -23.31 -30.42
CA HIS A 211 3.61 -22.08 -30.50
C HIS A 211 2.18 -22.47 -30.88
N GLY A 212 1.35 -22.77 -29.88
CA GLY A 212 -0.08 -22.92 -30.10
C GLY A 212 -0.61 -21.61 -30.65
N SER A 213 -1.54 -21.66 -31.59
CA SER A 213 -2.13 -20.50 -32.28
C SER A 213 -2.66 -19.41 -31.32
N PHE A 214 -2.95 -19.79 -30.07
CA PHE A 214 -3.34 -18.89 -28.99
C PHE A 214 -2.22 -17.95 -28.52
N LEU A 215 -0.97 -18.41 -28.43
CA LEU A 215 0.16 -17.61 -27.97
C LEU A 215 0.60 -16.57 -29.01
N GLU A 216 0.48 -16.87 -30.30
CA GLU A 216 0.75 -15.91 -31.37
C GLU A 216 -0.26 -14.77 -31.38
N VAL A 217 -1.55 -15.07 -31.16
CA VAL A 217 -2.60 -14.05 -31.03
C VAL A 217 -2.33 -13.16 -29.81
N LEU A 218 -1.88 -13.73 -28.69
CA LEU A 218 -1.48 -12.98 -27.49
C LEU A 218 -0.25 -12.10 -27.69
N HIS A 219 0.61 -12.43 -28.66
CA HIS A 219 1.81 -11.65 -28.95
C HIS A 219 1.49 -10.36 -29.74
N SER A 220 0.31 -10.26 -30.35
CA SER A 220 -0.13 -9.05 -31.06
C SER A 220 -0.26 -7.84 -30.14
N SER A 221 0.41 -6.74 -30.49
CA SER A 221 0.39 -5.48 -29.73
C SER A 221 -1.03 -4.95 -29.50
N TYR A 222 -1.94 -5.16 -30.46
CA TYR A 222 -3.36 -4.80 -30.32
C TYR A 222 -4.07 -5.62 -29.25
N VAL A 223 -3.77 -6.91 -29.15
CA VAL A 223 -4.38 -7.80 -28.15
C VAL A 223 -3.87 -7.46 -26.76
N LYS A 224 -2.56 -7.19 -26.60
CA LYS A 224 -1.98 -6.72 -25.33
C LYS A 224 -2.61 -5.39 -24.89
N GLY A 225 -2.76 -4.43 -25.81
CA GLY A 225 -3.43 -3.16 -25.53
C GLY A 225 -4.89 -3.33 -25.11
N GLY A 226 -5.64 -4.18 -25.81
CA GLY A 226 -7.03 -4.51 -25.46
C GLY A 226 -7.14 -5.20 -24.09
N LEU A 227 -6.25 -6.15 -23.80
CA LEU A 227 -6.18 -6.82 -22.51
C LEU A 227 -5.81 -5.84 -21.38
N ALA A 228 -4.86 -4.95 -21.61
CA ALA A 228 -4.47 -3.91 -20.65
C ALA A 228 -5.63 -2.97 -20.34
N LEU A 229 -6.34 -2.52 -21.37
CA LEU A 229 -7.52 -1.69 -21.20
C LEU A 229 -8.64 -2.43 -20.44
N ALA A 230 -8.89 -3.69 -20.77
CA ALA A 230 -9.88 -4.52 -20.09
C ALA A 230 -9.52 -4.77 -18.61
N ALA A 231 -8.23 -5.00 -18.30
CA ALA A 231 -7.75 -5.16 -16.94
C ALA A 231 -7.88 -3.86 -16.12
N LEU A 232 -7.52 -2.72 -16.71
CA LEU A 232 -7.59 -1.40 -16.08
C LEU A 232 -9.04 -0.96 -15.82
N LEU A 233 -9.93 -1.11 -16.81
CA LEU A 233 -11.34 -0.69 -16.70
C LEU A 233 -12.24 -1.73 -16.02
N GLY A 234 -11.79 -2.99 -15.95
CA GLY A 234 -12.48 -4.07 -15.24
C GLY A 234 -12.04 -4.13 -13.77
N PRO A 235 -11.21 -5.12 -13.37
CA PRO A 235 -10.81 -5.30 -11.98
C PRO A 235 -9.98 -4.14 -11.40
N GLY A 236 -9.27 -3.38 -12.24
CA GLY A 236 -8.46 -2.23 -11.82
C GLY A 236 -9.25 -0.94 -11.60
N ARG A 237 -10.53 -0.90 -11.96
CA ARG A 237 -11.33 0.33 -11.96
C ARG A 237 -11.41 0.96 -10.57
N ASP A 238 -11.74 0.17 -9.56
CA ASP A 238 -11.88 0.66 -8.18
C ASP A 238 -10.56 1.30 -7.72
N LEU A 239 -9.44 0.64 -8.01
CA LEU A 239 -8.11 1.16 -7.71
C LEU A 239 -7.82 2.48 -8.42
N LEU A 240 -8.12 2.58 -9.72
CA LEU A 240 -7.86 3.78 -10.51
C LEU A 240 -8.71 4.97 -10.03
N VAL A 241 -10.00 4.74 -9.82
CA VAL A 241 -10.95 5.78 -9.38
C VAL A 241 -10.58 6.26 -7.98
N ASP A 242 -10.33 5.34 -7.04
CA ASP A 242 -9.92 5.69 -5.68
C ASP A 242 -8.60 6.46 -5.66
N GLY A 243 -7.63 6.03 -6.48
CA GLY A 243 -6.34 6.67 -6.61
C GLY A 243 -6.45 8.11 -7.11
N LEU A 244 -7.26 8.34 -8.15
CA LEU A 244 -7.52 9.66 -8.72
C LEU A 244 -8.31 10.56 -7.77
N MET A 245 -9.32 10.02 -7.10
CA MET A 245 -10.13 10.74 -6.11
C MET A 245 -9.28 11.19 -4.92
N ALA A 246 -8.43 10.30 -4.40
CA ALA A 246 -7.55 10.59 -3.27
C ALA A 246 -6.47 11.62 -3.63
N PHE A 247 -5.96 11.57 -4.86
CA PHE A 247 -5.04 12.59 -5.38
C PHE A 247 -5.72 13.96 -5.48
N LYS A 248 -6.94 14.03 -6.04
CA LYS A 248 -7.73 15.27 -6.14
C LYS A 248 -8.03 15.89 -4.77
N LYS A 249 -8.22 15.07 -3.73
CA LYS A 249 -8.47 15.50 -2.35
C LYS A 249 -7.20 15.94 -1.60
N GLY A 250 -6.03 15.90 -2.22
CA GLY A 250 -4.76 16.25 -1.57
C GLY A 250 -4.29 15.24 -0.54
N SER A 251 -4.82 14.01 -0.56
CA SER A 251 -4.44 12.92 0.34
C SER A 251 -4.05 11.66 -0.44
N PRO A 252 -2.89 11.65 -1.13
CA PRO A 252 -2.45 10.49 -1.91
C PRO A 252 -2.33 9.24 -1.03
N ASN A 253 -2.77 8.10 -1.56
CA ASN A 253 -2.69 6.81 -0.88
C ASN A 253 -2.04 5.75 -1.78
N MET A 254 -2.02 4.48 -1.35
CA MET A 254 -1.45 3.37 -2.14
C MET A 254 -2.08 3.26 -3.53
N ASN A 255 -3.39 3.49 -3.66
CA ASN A 255 -4.08 3.48 -4.96
C ASN A 255 -3.63 4.60 -5.88
N SER A 256 -3.30 5.78 -5.34
CA SER A 256 -2.85 6.93 -6.13
C SER A 256 -1.54 6.64 -6.85
N LEU A 257 -0.55 6.10 -6.15
CA LEU A 257 0.76 5.78 -6.74
C LEU A 257 0.63 4.69 -7.81
N VAL A 258 -0.10 3.61 -7.47
CA VAL A 258 -0.33 2.49 -8.38
C VAL A 258 -1.08 2.96 -9.64
N GLY A 259 -2.18 3.69 -9.45
CA GLY A 259 -3.00 4.15 -10.57
C GLY A 259 -2.27 5.12 -11.50
N PHE A 260 -1.48 6.04 -10.94
CA PHE A 260 -0.67 6.95 -11.76
C PHE A 260 0.37 6.20 -12.60
N GLY A 261 1.09 5.24 -12.01
CA GLY A 261 2.06 4.41 -12.73
C GLY A 261 1.42 3.58 -13.84
N SER A 262 0.28 2.96 -13.57
CA SER A 262 -0.46 2.16 -14.56
C SER A 262 -0.99 3.01 -15.72
N VAL A 263 -1.52 4.20 -15.43
CA VAL A 263 -2.02 5.13 -16.47
C VAL A 263 -0.87 5.66 -17.32
N ALA A 264 0.27 6.03 -16.71
CA ALA A 264 1.44 6.52 -17.43
C ALA A 264 1.99 5.44 -18.39
N ALA A 265 2.17 4.20 -17.92
CA ALA A 265 2.63 3.09 -18.75
C ALA A 265 1.67 2.80 -19.91
N PHE A 266 0.36 2.81 -19.65
CA PHE A 266 -0.64 2.60 -20.68
C PHE A 266 -0.64 3.70 -21.73
N ILE A 267 -0.56 4.98 -21.33
CA ILE A 267 -0.55 6.12 -22.26
C ILE A 267 0.69 6.07 -23.16
N ILE A 268 1.88 5.82 -22.60
CA ILE A 268 3.12 5.72 -23.38
C ILE A 268 3.00 4.61 -24.42
N SER A 269 2.48 3.44 -24.02
CA SER A 269 2.26 2.31 -24.91
C SER A 269 1.21 2.60 -25.99
N ALA A 270 0.14 3.31 -25.64
CA ALA A 270 -0.90 3.73 -26.58
C ALA A 270 -0.37 4.72 -27.62
N ILE A 271 0.48 5.66 -27.22
CA ILE A 271 1.12 6.61 -28.13
C ILE A 271 2.06 5.91 -29.11
N SER A 272 2.84 4.93 -28.62
CA SER A 272 3.70 4.07 -29.46
C SER A 272 2.88 3.27 -30.47
N LEU A 273 1.74 2.69 -30.06
CA LEU A 273 0.87 1.92 -30.95
C LEU A 273 0.18 2.77 -32.03
N LEU A 274 -0.18 4.03 -31.72
CA LEU A 274 -0.88 4.91 -32.66
C LEU A 274 0.05 5.65 -33.63
N ASN A 275 1.33 5.81 -33.30
CA ASN A 275 2.30 6.53 -34.13
C ASN A 275 3.50 5.63 -34.50
N PRO A 276 3.35 4.74 -35.49
CA PRO A 276 4.42 3.84 -35.91
C PRO A 276 5.62 4.56 -36.55
N GLU A 277 5.48 5.82 -36.96
CA GLU A 277 6.56 6.63 -37.56
C GLU A 277 7.65 7.04 -36.56
N LEU A 278 7.42 6.94 -35.25
CA LEU A 278 8.41 7.35 -34.24
C LEU A 278 9.53 6.31 -34.00
N GLU A 279 9.49 5.13 -34.63
CA GLU A 279 10.43 3.99 -34.41
C GLU A 279 10.63 3.60 -32.93
N TRP A 280 9.74 4.06 -32.04
CA TRP A 280 9.78 3.74 -30.61
C TRP A 280 9.06 2.41 -30.38
N ASP A 281 9.84 1.32 -30.29
CA ASP A 281 9.37 -0.02 -29.92
C ASP A 281 9.13 -0.14 -28.40
N ALA A 282 8.31 0.76 -27.86
CA ALA A 282 8.00 0.89 -26.44
C ALA A 282 6.61 0.33 -26.13
N SER A 283 6.42 -0.97 -26.32
CA SER A 283 5.16 -1.67 -26.05
C SER A 283 5.11 -2.17 -24.60
N PHE A 284 4.70 -1.30 -23.68
CA PHE A 284 4.61 -1.59 -22.24
C PHE A 284 3.18 -1.89 -21.76
N PHE A 285 2.39 -2.60 -22.58
CA PHE A 285 1.01 -2.93 -22.22
C PHE A 285 0.90 -4.03 -21.14
N GLU A 286 1.96 -4.81 -20.92
CA GLU A 286 1.96 -5.90 -19.93
C GLU A 286 2.26 -5.37 -18.51
N GLU A 287 2.97 -4.26 -18.39
CA GLU A 287 3.39 -3.59 -17.16
C GLU A 287 2.20 -3.17 -16.28
N PRO A 288 1.21 -2.39 -16.78
CA PRO A 288 0.06 -2.01 -15.96
C PRO A 288 -0.77 -3.23 -15.54
N VAL A 289 -0.82 -4.28 -16.38
CA VAL A 289 -1.55 -5.53 -16.08
C VAL A 289 -0.86 -6.32 -14.98
N MET A 290 0.45 -6.51 -15.09
CA MET A 290 1.26 -7.23 -14.13
C MET A 290 1.28 -6.51 -12.77
N LEU A 291 1.49 -5.18 -12.78
CA LEU A 291 1.44 -4.35 -11.59
C LEU A 291 0.08 -4.49 -10.88
N LEU A 292 -1.01 -4.36 -11.64
CA LEU A 292 -2.36 -4.54 -11.10
C LEU A 292 -2.57 -5.95 -10.52
N GLY A 293 -2.10 -6.97 -11.22
CA GLY A 293 -2.15 -8.36 -10.78
C GLY A 293 -1.49 -8.57 -9.41
N PHE A 294 -0.27 -8.06 -9.22
CA PHE A 294 0.44 -8.17 -7.94
C PHE A 294 -0.21 -7.37 -6.81
N VAL A 295 -0.71 -6.16 -7.09
CA VAL A 295 -1.38 -5.35 -6.07
C VAL A 295 -2.68 -6.02 -5.61
N LEU A 296 -3.50 -6.51 -6.54
CA LEU A 296 -4.74 -7.22 -6.20
C LEU A 296 -4.45 -8.53 -5.46
N LEU A 297 -3.41 -9.26 -5.86
CA LEU A 297 -2.96 -10.46 -5.16
C LEU A 297 -2.51 -10.14 -3.73
N GLY A 298 -1.66 -9.12 -3.55
CA GLY A 298 -1.18 -8.68 -2.24
C GLY A 298 -2.32 -8.32 -1.29
N ARG A 299 -3.30 -7.55 -1.77
CA ARG A 299 -4.51 -7.21 -1.01
C ARG A 299 -5.31 -8.44 -0.58
N SER A 300 -5.44 -9.41 -1.47
CA SER A 300 -6.14 -10.66 -1.14
C SER A 300 -5.40 -11.47 -0.07
N LEU A 301 -4.07 -11.52 -0.12
CA LEU A 301 -3.27 -12.22 0.87
C LEU A 301 -3.34 -11.53 2.23
N GLU A 302 -3.29 -10.19 2.24
CA GLU A 302 -3.41 -9.36 3.44
C GLU A 302 -4.78 -9.55 4.10
N GLU A 303 -5.87 -9.46 3.33
CA GLU A 303 -7.23 -9.66 3.83
C GLU A 303 -7.39 -11.07 4.42
N LYS A 304 -6.86 -12.10 3.73
CA LYS A 304 -6.90 -13.49 4.20
C LYS A 304 -6.14 -13.66 5.52
N ALA A 305 -4.97 -13.06 5.65
CA ALA A 305 -4.18 -13.09 6.89
C ALA A 305 -4.92 -12.41 8.04
N ARG A 306 -5.56 -11.26 7.76
CA ARG A 306 -6.32 -10.49 8.75
C ARG A 306 -7.57 -11.21 9.23
N ILE A 307 -8.32 -11.85 8.33
CA ILE A 307 -9.49 -12.66 8.70
C ILE A 307 -9.07 -13.80 9.65
N ARG A 308 -7.96 -14.48 9.35
CA ARG A 308 -7.43 -15.55 10.19
C ARG A 308 -6.99 -15.05 11.58
N ALA A 309 -6.27 -13.94 11.64
CA ALA A 309 -5.89 -13.35 12.93
C ALA A 309 -7.12 -12.94 13.76
N SER A 310 -8.15 -12.39 13.11
CA SER A 310 -9.39 -11.99 13.78
C SER A 310 -10.22 -13.19 14.24
N SER A 311 -10.24 -14.31 13.51
CA SER A 311 -10.95 -15.52 13.95
C SER A 311 -10.30 -16.12 15.18
N ASP A 312 -8.96 -16.18 15.20
CA ASP A 312 -8.21 -16.76 16.31
C ASP A 312 -8.39 -15.93 17.59
N MET A 313 -8.43 -14.59 17.48
CA MET A 313 -8.77 -13.71 18.61
C MET A 313 -10.19 -13.94 19.13
N ASN A 314 -11.16 -14.15 18.25
CA ASN A 314 -12.55 -14.34 18.66
C ASN A 314 -12.77 -15.71 19.32
N GLU A 315 -12.08 -16.76 18.86
CA GLU A 315 -12.10 -18.08 19.49
C GLU A 315 -11.60 -18.03 20.95
N LEU A 316 -10.58 -17.24 21.23
CA LEU A 316 -10.06 -17.05 22.59
C LEU A 316 -11.04 -16.32 23.52
N LEU A 317 -11.90 -15.44 22.97
CA LEU A 317 -12.92 -14.74 23.75
C LEU A 317 -14.14 -15.61 24.04
N GLU A 318 -14.47 -16.55 23.17
CA GLU A 318 -15.60 -17.48 23.32
C GLU A 318 -15.32 -18.64 24.29
N LYS A 319 -14.04 -18.96 24.55
CA LYS A 319 -13.62 -20.04 25.47
C LYS A 319 -13.59 -19.66 26.96
N LYS A 320 -14.16 -18.51 27.36
CA LYS A 320 -14.15 -18.01 28.73
C LYS A 320 -15.57 -17.89 29.28
#